data_AF-A0A4Z0NSI3-F1
#
_entry.id   AF-A0A4Z0NSI3-F1
#
_cell.length_a   1.000
_cell.length_b   1.000
_cell.length_c   1.000
_cell.angle_alpha   90.00
_cell.angle_beta   90.00
_cell.angle_gamma   90.00
#
_symmetry.space_group_name_H-M   'P 1'
#
loop_
_entity.id
_entity.type
_entity.pdbx_description
1 polymer ?
#
loop_
_entity_poly.entity_id
_entity_poly.type
_entity_poly.pdbx_seq_one_letter_code
_entity_poly.pdbx_strand_id
1 'polypeptide(L)'
;MTSRTTEITLERIALIRRLVVAWDPAGQGAPVIHPDAPYGSLDRDGDIANVTGDDEGAAEEHRAVGEALVAFLRHADLKPGRYGYHNPLTKLDLSQVSDVFRDEAAGTSPEQIVFEVGPEHIALIRHLAMGWDEARAVPAVAVSAPYGPGSLEEAMTRALGGPREDWAHLHRSMQPALQIFLRSADIAPGDYAP
;
A
#
# COMPACT_ATOMS: atom_id res chain seq x y z
N MET A 1 -8.87 29.56 -5.01
CA MET A 1 -9.09 28.10 -5.00
C MET A 1 -8.40 27.58 -3.75
N THR A 2 -9.15 27.24 -2.70
CA THR A 2 -8.59 26.55 -1.55
C THR A 2 -8.19 25.15 -1.99
N SER A 3 -6.89 24.84 -1.98
CA SER A 3 -6.43 23.47 -2.20
C SER A 3 -7.12 22.58 -1.17
N ARG A 4 -7.86 21.57 -1.63
CA ARG A 4 -8.50 20.58 -0.75
C ARG A 4 -7.38 19.85 -0.01
N THR A 5 -7.34 19.97 1.32
CA THR A 5 -6.43 19.22 2.19
C THR A 5 -7.13 17.99 2.74
N THR A 6 -6.34 16.99 3.14
CA THR A 6 -6.78 15.78 3.83
C THR A 6 -6.17 15.76 5.22
N GLU A 7 -7.02 15.62 6.24
CA GLU A 7 -6.57 15.50 7.63
C GLU A 7 -6.06 14.08 7.91
N ILE A 8 -4.84 13.98 8.44
CA ILE A 8 -4.26 12.74 8.95
C ILE A 8 -4.21 12.83 10.48
N THR A 9 -5.02 12.02 11.16
CA THR A 9 -5.04 11.91 12.63
C THR A 9 -4.11 10.79 13.13
N LEU A 10 -3.93 10.67 14.45
CA LEU A 10 -3.17 9.56 15.04
C LEU A 10 -3.86 8.21 14.79
N GLU A 11 -5.19 8.17 14.87
CA GLU A 11 -6.01 7.00 14.59
C GLU A 11 -5.85 6.56 13.13
N ARG A 12 -5.86 7.51 12.19
CA ARG A 12 -5.63 7.22 10.76
C ARG A 12 -4.23 6.70 10.50
N ILE A 13 -3.21 7.26 11.14
CA ILE A 13 -1.84 6.72 11.07
C ILE A 13 -1.81 5.28 11.60
N ALA A 14 -2.47 5.01 12.72
CA ALA A 14 -2.55 3.67 13.29
C ALA A 14 -3.29 2.68 12.37
N LEU A 15 -4.37 3.09 11.70
CA LEU A 15 -5.08 2.28 10.72
C LEU A 15 -4.26 2.03 9.46
N ILE A 16 -3.60 3.06 8.91
CA ILE A 16 -2.70 2.93 7.76
C ILE A 16 -1.59 1.91 8.04
N ARG A 17 -1.01 1.94 9.26
CA ARG A 17 0.03 0.98 9.68
C ARG A 17 -0.46 -0.47 9.76
N ARG A 18 -1.78 -0.69 9.89
CA ARG A 18 -2.40 -2.01 9.90
C ARG A 18 -2.79 -2.51 8.51
N LEU A 19 -2.75 -1.64 7.50
CA LEU A 19 -3.12 -2.04 6.14
C LEU A 19 -2.27 -3.22 5.64
N VAL A 20 -2.95 -4.20 5.06
CA VAL A 20 -2.34 -5.39 4.46
C VAL A 20 -2.17 -5.17 2.97
N VAL A 21 -0.92 -5.21 2.51
CA VAL A 21 -0.58 -5.05 1.09
C VAL A 21 -0.38 -6.42 0.45
N ALA A 22 -1.14 -6.69 -0.61
CA ALA A 22 -1.02 -7.84 -1.49
C ALA A 22 -0.63 -7.39 -2.91
N TRP A 23 -0.50 -8.34 -3.83
CA TRP A 23 -0.27 -8.07 -5.25
C TRP A 23 -1.52 -8.39 -6.07
N ASP A 24 -1.98 -7.44 -6.88
CA ASP A 24 -2.98 -7.71 -7.92
C ASP A 24 -2.24 -8.07 -9.22
N PRO A 25 -2.41 -9.28 -9.79
CA PRO A 25 -1.76 -9.67 -11.03
C PRO A 25 -2.46 -9.12 -12.29
N ALA A 26 -3.61 -8.45 -12.19
CA ALA A 26 -4.31 -7.90 -13.33
C ALA A 26 -3.49 -6.82 -14.06
N GLY A 27 -3.72 -6.68 -15.37
CA GLY A 27 -3.07 -5.64 -16.17
C GLY A 27 -1.54 -5.74 -16.15
N GLN A 28 -0.86 -4.69 -15.70
CA GLN A 28 0.60 -4.66 -15.52
C GLN A 28 1.04 -5.25 -14.17
N GLY A 29 0.08 -5.49 -13.27
CA GLY A 29 0.30 -5.81 -11.88
C GLY A 29 0.45 -4.55 -11.01
N ALA A 30 0.06 -4.63 -9.74
CA ALA A 30 0.30 -3.55 -8.78
C ALA A 30 0.17 -4.02 -7.32
N PRO A 31 0.83 -3.35 -6.35
CA PRO A 31 0.49 -3.54 -4.95
C PRO A 31 -0.90 -2.97 -4.65
N VAL A 32 -1.72 -3.71 -3.91
CA VAL A 32 -3.09 -3.33 -3.53
C VAL A 32 -3.34 -3.62 -2.07
N ILE A 33 -4.34 -2.95 -1.47
CA ILE A 33 -4.83 -3.35 -0.14
C ILE A 33 -5.66 -4.63 -0.30
N HIS A 34 -5.47 -5.59 0.61
CA HIS A 34 -6.23 -6.84 0.59
C HIS A 34 -7.74 -6.55 0.67
N PRO A 35 -8.56 -7.00 -0.30
CA PRO A 35 -9.96 -6.59 -0.40
C PRO A 35 -10.82 -7.09 0.77
N ASP A 36 -10.66 -8.37 1.12
CA ASP A 36 -11.50 -8.98 2.17
C ASP A 36 -10.96 -8.79 3.59
N ALA A 37 -9.69 -8.38 3.72
CA ALA A 37 -8.99 -8.30 5.00
C ALA A 37 -8.02 -7.11 5.05
N PRO A 38 -8.52 -5.88 4.81
CA PRO A 38 -7.67 -4.70 4.65
C PRO A 38 -6.81 -4.43 5.88
N TYR A 39 -7.28 -4.81 7.08
CA TYR A 39 -6.55 -4.64 8.35
C TYR A 39 -6.02 -5.95 8.94
N GLY A 40 -6.06 -7.04 8.17
CA GLY A 40 -5.52 -8.36 8.57
C GLY A 40 -6.54 -9.35 9.13
N SER A 41 -7.82 -8.97 9.17
CA SER A 41 -8.93 -9.87 9.49
C SER A 41 -10.14 -9.61 8.59
N LEU A 42 -11.09 -10.56 8.54
CA LEU A 42 -12.37 -10.39 7.82
C LEU A 42 -13.32 -9.42 8.55
N ASP A 43 -13.02 -9.04 9.78
CA ASP A 43 -13.81 -8.12 10.60
C ASP A 43 -13.24 -6.70 10.51
N ARG A 44 -13.41 -6.08 9.33
CA ARG A 44 -12.92 -4.73 9.06
C ARG A 44 -13.44 -3.71 10.09
N ASP A 45 -14.73 -3.78 10.40
CA ASP A 45 -15.38 -2.78 11.25
C ASP A 45 -14.89 -2.93 12.71
N GLY A 46 -14.72 -4.17 13.19
CA GLY A 46 -14.07 -4.44 14.48
C GLY A 46 -12.61 -3.98 14.52
N ASP A 47 -11.84 -4.18 13.45
CA ASP A 47 -10.45 -3.70 13.36
C ASP A 47 -10.34 -2.17 13.43
N ILE A 48 -11.31 -1.46 12.83
CA ILE A 48 -11.42 0.01 12.91
C ILE A 48 -11.82 0.45 14.31
N ALA A 49 -12.90 -0.13 14.87
CA ALA A 49 -13.39 0.18 16.20
C ALA A 49 -12.32 -0.05 17.30
N ASN A 50 -11.46 -1.05 17.13
CA ASN A 50 -10.32 -1.31 18.01
C ASN A 50 -9.26 -0.18 18.02
N VAL A 51 -9.26 0.72 17.04
CA VAL A 51 -8.38 1.89 16.98
C VAL A 51 -9.13 3.15 17.39
N THR A 52 -10.32 3.37 16.84
CA THR A 52 -11.10 4.60 17.01
C THR A 52 -11.88 4.64 18.32
N GLY A 53 -12.19 3.47 18.89
CA GLY A 53 -13.12 3.32 20.01
C GLY A 53 -14.58 3.50 19.61
N ASP A 54 -14.88 3.54 18.31
CA ASP A 54 -16.21 3.77 17.73
C ASP A 54 -16.48 2.78 16.60
N ASP A 55 -17.55 2.01 16.74
CA ASP A 55 -18.05 1.09 15.71
C ASP A 55 -19.10 1.75 14.80
N GLU A 56 -19.69 2.87 15.23
CA GLU A 56 -20.57 3.67 14.39
C GLU A 56 -19.71 4.46 13.38
N GLY A 57 -19.96 4.28 12.08
CA GLY A 57 -19.24 5.01 11.02
C GLY A 57 -17.95 4.35 10.51
N ALA A 58 -17.68 3.09 10.83
CA ALA A 58 -16.50 2.36 10.33
C ALA A 58 -16.33 2.41 8.79
N ALA A 59 -17.43 2.41 8.02
CA ALA A 59 -17.38 2.56 6.56
C ALA A 59 -16.90 3.94 6.12
N GLU A 60 -17.33 5.01 6.80
CA GLU A 60 -16.88 6.38 6.53
C GLU A 60 -15.41 6.54 6.90
N GLU A 61 -14.99 5.99 8.05
CA GLU A 61 -13.59 6.02 8.46
C GLU A 61 -12.71 5.18 7.54
N HIS A 62 -13.17 4.03 7.05
CA HIS A 62 -12.45 3.24 6.05
C HIS A 62 -12.22 4.05 4.76
N ARG A 63 -13.23 4.80 4.31
CA ARG A 63 -13.11 5.69 3.15
C ARG A 63 -12.14 6.84 3.41
N ALA A 64 -12.17 7.42 4.62
CA ALA A 64 -11.26 8.47 5.05
C ALA A 64 -9.81 7.97 5.14
N VAL A 65 -9.57 6.74 5.60
CA VAL A 65 -8.25 6.09 5.56
C VAL A 65 -7.75 6.00 4.12
N GLY A 66 -8.61 5.71 3.15
CA GLY A 66 -8.23 5.71 1.74
C GLY A 66 -7.77 7.08 1.22
N GLU A 67 -8.46 8.16 1.61
CA GLU A 67 -8.03 9.53 1.25
C GLU A 67 -6.72 9.91 1.97
N ALA A 68 -6.62 9.59 3.26
CA ALA A 68 -5.43 9.83 4.08
C ALA A 68 -4.22 9.03 3.58
N LEU A 69 -4.42 7.82 3.06
CA LEU A 69 -3.37 7.00 2.49
C LEU A 69 -2.69 7.71 1.31
N VAL A 70 -3.44 8.37 0.42
CA VAL A 70 -2.84 9.10 -0.72
C VAL A 70 -1.89 10.19 -0.24
N ALA A 71 -2.32 10.97 0.76
CA ALA A 71 -1.48 11.99 1.38
C ALA A 71 -0.28 11.37 2.12
N PHE A 72 -0.49 10.28 2.86
CA PHE A 72 0.56 9.54 3.56
C PHE A 72 1.67 9.08 2.61
N LEU A 73 1.33 8.51 1.44
CA LEU A 73 2.30 8.05 0.45
C LEU A 73 3.16 9.18 -0.12
N ARG A 74 2.65 10.42 -0.15
CA ARG A 74 3.36 11.59 -0.69
C ARG A 74 4.25 12.28 0.35
N HIS A 75 3.81 12.32 1.60
CA HIS A 75 4.43 13.17 2.63
C HIS A 75 5.12 12.41 3.76
N ALA A 76 4.84 11.12 3.95
CA ALA A 76 5.54 10.33 4.95
C ALA A 76 6.99 10.05 4.51
N ASP A 77 7.88 9.97 5.49
CA ASP A 77 9.29 9.72 5.26
C ASP A 77 9.68 8.35 5.82
N LEU A 78 10.35 7.57 4.98
CA LEU A 78 11.00 6.32 5.36
C LEU A 78 12.47 6.42 5.01
N LYS A 79 13.35 6.06 5.94
CA LYS A 79 14.78 5.95 5.64
C LYS A 79 15.03 4.69 4.79
N PRO A 80 15.88 4.73 3.76
CA PRO A 80 16.31 3.50 3.10
C PRO A 80 16.99 2.55 4.09
N GLY A 81 16.80 1.25 3.92
CA GLY A 81 17.40 0.26 4.82
C GLY A 81 16.76 -1.11 4.77
N ARG A 82 17.23 -2.00 5.65
CA ARG A 82 16.76 -3.37 5.77
C ARG A 82 15.69 -3.46 6.86
N TYR A 83 14.51 -3.94 6.49
CA TYR A 83 13.34 -4.03 7.35
C TYR A 83 12.85 -5.47 7.44
N GLY A 84 12.32 -5.85 8.60
CA GLY A 84 11.68 -7.14 8.83
C GLY A 84 10.21 -6.95 9.18
N TYR A 85 9.34 -7.83 8.71
CA TYR A 85 7.94 -7.84 9.13
C TYR A 85 7.32 -9.25 9.07
N HIS A 86 6.35 -9.50 9.96
CA HIS A 86 5.51 -10.69 9.87
C HIS A 86 4.54 -10.54 8.69
N ASN A 87 4.57 -11.52 7.78
CA ASN A 87 3.78 -11.51 6.55
C ASN A 87 2.30 -11.83 6.86
N PRO A 88 1.40 -10.84 6.79
CA PRO A 88 -0.02 -11.05 7.12
C PRO A 88 -0.71 -11.99 6.12
N LEU A 89 -0.21 -12.10 4.89
CA LEU A 89 -0.82 -12.89 3.82
C LEU A 89 -0.77 -14.40 4.08
N THR A 90 0.09 -14.87 4.99
CA THR A 90 0.23 -16.31 5.31
C THR A 90 -1.03 -16.97 5.86
N LYS A 91 -1.99 -16.19 6.36
CA LYS A 91 -3.23 -16.68 6.99
C LYS A 91 -4.49 -16.23 6.26
N LEU A 92 -4.35 -15.54 5.13
CA LEU A 92 -5.45 -14.91 4.41
C LEU A 92 -5.76 -15.69 3.12
N ASP A 93 -6.98 -15.53 2.62
CA ASP A 93 -7.35 -16.06 1.32
C ASP A 93 -6.74 -15.22 0.19
N LEU A 94 -6.00 -15.87 -0.70
CA LEU A 94 -5.30 -15.25 -1.83
C LEU A 94 -5.98 -15.63 -3.15
N SER A 95 -7.30 -15.82 -3.15
CA SER A 95 -8.07 -16.17 -4.35
C SER A 95 -8.17 -15.00 -5.34
N GLN A 96 -8.12 -13.75 -4.86
CA GLN A 96 -8.24 -12.54 -5.69
C GLN A 96 -6.94 -11.74 -5.85
N VAL A 97 -5.95 -12.01 -5.00
CA VAL A 97 -4.66 -11.33 -4.93
C VAL A 97 -3.57 -12.35 -4.69
N SER A 98 -2.30 -11.99 -4.86
CA SER A 98 -1.18 -12.88 -4.60
C SER A 98 -0.19 -12.28 -3.60
N ASP A 99 0.76 -13.11 -3.19
CA ASP A 99 1.97 -12.70 -2.48
C ASP A 99 3.16 -12.92 -3.41
N VAL A 100 3.96 -11.88 -3.68
CA VAL A 100 5.14 -11.97 -4.55
C VAL A 100 6.20 -12.94 -4.03
N PHE A 101 6.15 -13.29 -2.74
CA PHE A 101 7.03 -14.29 -2.13
C PHE A 101 6.42 -15.69 -2.05
N ARG A 102 5.20 -15.89 -2.58
CA ARG A 102 4.56 -17.20 -2.56
C ARG A 102 5.39 -18.18 -3.39
N ASP A 103 5.71 -19.32 -2.77
CA ASP A 103 6.26 -20.47 -3.48
C ASP A 103 5.10 -21.20 -4.15
N GLU A 104 5.02 -21.12 -5.48
CA GLU A 104 3.97 -21.78 -6.25
C GLU A 104 4.03 -23.31 -6.16
N ALA A 105 5.21 -23.90 -5.95
CA ALA A 105 5.37 -25.34 -5.83
C ALA A 105 4.91 -25.85 -4.46
N ALA A 106 5.19 -25.09 -3.39
CA ALA A 106 4.77 -25.42 -2.03
C ALA A 106 3.35 -24.90 -1.71
N GLY A 107 2.85 -23.93 -2.48
CA GLY A 107 1.58 -23.24 -2.25
C GLY A 107 1.59 -22.31 -1.03
N THR A 108 2.75 -22.02 -0.45
CA THR A 108 2.92 -21.31 0.82
C THR A 108 3.72 -20.02 0.68
N SER A 109 3.50 -19.11 1.63
CA SER A 109 4.23 -17.85 1.76
C SER A 109 5.12 -17.87 3.01
N PRO A 110 6.27 -17.16 3.02
CA PRO A 110 7.10 -17.06 4.21
C PRO A 110 6.40 -16.25 5.31
N GLU A 111 6.48 -16.72 6.56
CA GLU A 111 5.92 -16.01 7.73
C GLU A 111 6.66 -14.73 8.10
N GLN A 112 7.96 -14.67 7.81
CA GLN A 112 8.81 -13.52 8.09
C GLN A 112 9.49 -13.09 6.80
N ILE A 113 9.35 -11.81 6.46
CA ILE A 113 10.00 -11.21 5.30
C ILE A 113 11.04 -10.24 5.83
N VAL A 114 12.24 -10.33 5.25
CA VAL A 114 13.29 -9.33 5.41
C VAL A 114 13.62 -8.76 4.05
N PHE A 115 13.45 -7.46 3.88
CA PHE A 115 13.52 -6.79 2.59
C PHE A 115 14.30 -5.47 2.71
N GLU A 116 15.05 -5.14 1.65
CA GLU A 116 15.81 -3.91 1.56
C GLU A 116 15.03 -2.85 0.78
N VAL A 117 14.58 -1.82 1.48
CA VAL A 117 13.90 -0.68 0.85
C VAL A 117 14.95 0.33 0.42
N GLY A 118 15.29 0.31 -0.86
CA GLY A 118 16.13 1.32 -1.51
C GLY A 118 15.42 2.66 -1.82
N PRO A 119 16.17 3.72 -2.15
CA PRO A 119 15.62 5.03 -2.54
C PRO A 119 14.65 4.98 -3.72
N GLU A 120 14.86 4.05 -4.67
CA GLU A 120 14.01 3.87 -5.83
C GLU A 120 12.58 3.45 -5.44
N HIS A 121 12.45 2.57 -4.45
CA HIS A 121 11.14 2.18 -3.95
C HIS A 121 10.41 3.37 -3.34
N ILE A 122 11.08 4.16 -2.51
CA ILE A 122 10.48 5.36 -1.87
C ILE A 122 10.04 6.37 -2.94
N ALA A 123 10.86 6.58 -3.97
CA ALA A 123 10.50 7.44 -5.08
C ALA A 123 9.26 6.89 -5.82
N LEU A 124 9.22 5.60 -6.16
CA LEU A 124 8.06 4.99 -6.83
C LEU A 124 6.79 5.01 -5.97
N ILE A 125 6.89 4.85 -4.65
CA ILE A 125 5.76 4.92 -3.72
C ILE A 125 5.04 6.27 -3.84
N ARG A 126 5.80 7.36 -3.94
CA ARG A 126 5.27 8.73 -4.11
C ARG A 126 4.57 8.94 -5.45
N HIS A 127 4.85 8.09 -6.43
CA HIS A 127 4.27 8.12 -7.77
C HIS A 127 3.18 7.08 -8.00
N LEU A 128 2.83 6.26 -7.00
CA LEU A 128 1.76 5.29 -7.14
C LEU A 128 0.45 5.99 -7.50
N ALA A 129 -0.20 5.51 -8.56
CA ALA A 129 -1.53 5.93 -8.98
C ALA A 129 -2.60 5.31 -8.05
N MET A 130 -2.53 5.66 -6.77
CA MET A 130 -3.45 5.23 -5.72
C MET A 130 -4.79 5.94 -5.87
N GLY A 131 -5.86 5.17 -5.80
CA GLY A 131 -7.23 5.64 -5.79
C GLY A 131 -8.12 4.73 -4.94
N TRP A 132 -9.43 4.88 -5.11
CA TRP A 132 -10.41 4.03 -4.48
C TRP A 132 -10.99 3.04 -5.49
N ASP A 133 -10.96 1.76 -5.18
CA ASP A 133 -11.64 0.71 -5.94
C ASP A 133 -13.05 0.55 -5.40
N GLU A 134 -14.05 1.04 -6.14
CA GLU A 134 -15.46 0.93 -5.75
C GLU A 134 -15.97 -0.52 -5.76
N ALA A 135 -15.40 -1.40 -6.59
CA ALA A 135 -15.86 -2.78 -6.69
C ALA A 135 -15.38 -3.62 -5.49
N ARG A 136 -14.18 -3.33 -5.00
CA ARG A 136 -13.58 -4.01 -3.84
C ARG A 136 -13.71 -3.23 -2.52
N ALA A 137 -14.20 -1.99 -2.59
CA ALA A 137 -14.35 -1.07 -1.47
C ALA A 137 -13.06 -0.86 -0.65
N VAL A 138 -11.92 -0.77 -1.32
CA VAL A 138 -10.59 -0.56 -0.70
C VAL A 138 -9.73 0.40 -1.52
N PRO A 139 -8.68 0.99 -0.92
CA PRO A 139 -7.66 1.71 -1.68
C PRO A 139 -6.88 0.76 -2.59
N ALA A 140 -6.68 1.16 -3.85
CA ALA A 140 -5.95 0.35 -4.82
C ALA A 140 -5.13 1.21 -5.78
N VAL A 141 -3.99 0.66 -6.22
CA VAL A 141 -3.19 1.24 -7.29
C VAL A 141 -3.79 0.84 -8.63
N ALA A 142 -3.87 1.79 -9.57
CA ALA A 142 -4.38 1.53 -10.92
C ALA A 142 -3.49 0.54 -11.68
N VAL A 143 -3.94 -0.72 -11.81
CA VAL A 143 -3.19 -1.83 -12.43
C VAL A 143 -2.84 -1.62 -13.92
N SER A 144 -3.54 -0.72 -14.61
CA SER A 144 -3.26 -0.36 -16.00
C SER A 144 -2.18 0.72 -16.14
N ALA A 145 -1.92 1.48 -15.08
CA ALA A 145 -1.00 2.61 -15.06
C ALA A 145 -0.46 2.86 -13.64
N PRO A 146 0.30 1.91 -13.04
CA PRO A 146 0.63 1.96 -11.60
C PRO A 146 1.42 3.19 -11.16
N TYR A 147 2.17 3.81 -12.08
CA TYR A 147 2.98 5.02 -11.85
C TYR A 147 2.57 6.18 -12.76
N GLY A 148 1.33 6.15 -13.26
CA GLY A 148 0.81 7.11 -14.24
C GLY A 148 0.89 6.62 -15.70
N PRO A 149 0.57 7.49 -16.67
CA PRO A 149 0.27 7.09 -18.05
C PRO A 149 1.48 6.54 -18.82
N GLY A 150 1.23 5.68 -19.81
CA GLY A 150 2.25 5.08 -20.67
C GLY A 150 2.59 3.65 -20.27
N SER A 151 3.68 3.11 -20.83
CA SER A 151 4.17 1.80 -20.44
C SER A 151 4.77 1.82 -19.03
N LEU A 152 4.85 0.66 -18.39
CA LEU A 152 5.46 0.50 -17.07
C LEU A 152 6.88 1.11 -17.01
N GLU A 153 7.71 0.77 -17.99
CA GLU A 153 9.09 1.25 -18.11
C GLU A 153 9.16 2.77 -18.32
N GLU A 154 8.31 3.33 -19.19
CA GLU A 154 8.26 4.78 -19.42
C GLU A 154 7.86 5.52 -18.14
N ALA A 155 6.87 5.01 -17.43
CA ALA A 155 6.37 5.63 -16.20
C ALA A 155 7.40 5.56 -15.06
N MET A 156 8.04 4.40 -14.86
CA MET A 156 9.11 4.23 -13.86
C MET A 156 10.35 5.07 -14.21
N THR A 157 10.73 5.14 -15.49
CA THR A 157 11.85 5.99 -15.95
C THR A 157 11.59 7.46 -15.62
N ARG A 158 10.37 7.96 -15.85
CA ARG A 158 10.00 9.34 -15.48
C ARG A 158 10.02 9.56 -13.98
N ALA A 159 9.49 8.62 -13.19
CA ALA A 159 9.45 8.71 -11.73
C ALA A 159 10.86 8.71 -11.11
N LEU A 160 11.80 7.98 -11.70
CA LEU A 160 13.16 7.78 -11.16
C LEU A 160 14.24 8.67 -11.81
N GLY A 161 13.88 9.45 -12.83
CA GLY A 161 14.78 10.38 -13.50
C GLY A 161 15.87 9.71 -14.36
N GLY A 162 15.64 8.48 -14.85
CA GLY A 162 16.56 7.82 -15.78
C GLY A 162 16.33 6.32 -15.92
N PRO A 163 16.95 5.68 -16.92
CA PRO A 163 16.82 4.24 -17.17
C PRO A 163 17.45 3.41 -16.05
N ARG A 164 16.97 2.18 -15.89
CA ARG A 164 17.50 1.17 -14.97
C ARG A 164 17.50 -0.20 -15.63
N GLU A 165 18.29 -1.08 -15.06
CA GLU A 165 18.21 -2.51 -15.33
C GLU A 165 17.11 -3.13 -14.45
N ASP A 166 16.47 -4.19 -14.94
CA ASP A 166 15.50 -5.03 -14.23
C ASP A 166 14.25 -4.32 -13.64
N TRP A 167 13.52 -3.62 -14.51
CA TRP A 167 12.23 -2.99 -14.17
C TRP A 167 11.21 -3.97 -13.60
N ALA A 168 11.18 -5.19 -14.11
CA ALA A 168 10.23 -6.21 -13.69
C ALA A 168 10.44 -6.58 -12.22
N HIS A 169 11.70 -6.77 -11.79
CA HIS A 169 12.01 -7.03 -10.40
C HIS A 169 11.64 -5.84 -9.51
N LEU A 170 12.05 -4.63 -9.87
CA LEU A 170 11.76 -3.42 -9.08
C LEU A 170 10.24 -3.16 -8.96
N HIS A 171 9.48 -3.41 -10.02
CA HIS A 171 8.03 -3.27 -9.98
C HIS A 171 7.39 -4.29 -9.04
N ARG A 172 7.79 -5.57 -9.15
CA ARG A 172 7.27 -6.66 -8.32
C ARG A 172 7.67 -6.49 -6.84
N SER A 173 8.85 -5.92 -6.57
CA SER A 173 9.32 -5.63 -5.21
C SER A 173 8.56 -4.49 -4.52
N MET A 174 7.63 -3.81 -5.21
CA MET A 174 6.81 -2.78 -4.59
C MET A 174 5.79 -3.31 -3.58
N GLN A 175 5.38 -4.58 -3.65
CA GLN A 175 4.50 -5.16 -2.60
C GLN A 175 5.17 -5.10 -1.22
N PRO A 176 6.34 -5.72 -0.97
CA PRO A 176 7.01 -5.60 0.32
C PRO A 176 7.42 -4.17 0.66
N ALA A 177 7.90 -3.41 -0.32
CA ALA A 177 8.32 -2.02 -0.08
C ALA A 177 7.16 -1.17 0.44
N LEU A 178 5.97 -1.28 -0.19
CA LEU A 178 4.77 -0.57 0.27
C LEU A 178 4.33 -1.09 1.65
N GLN A 179 4.30 -2.41 1.89
CA GLN A 179 3.93 -2.95 3.20
C GLN A 179 4.83 -2.41 4.33
N ILE A 180 6.14 -2.29 4.08
CA ILE A 180 7.11 -1.74 5.02
C ILE A 180 6.89 -0.23 5.20
N PHE A 181 6.66 0.50 4.10
CA PHE A 181 6.41 1.93 4.14
C PHE A 181 5.19 2.27 4.98
N LEU A 182 4.06 1.58 4.78
CA LEU A 182 2.86 1.80 5.59
C LEU A 182 3.11 1.56 7.08
N ARG A 183 3.92 0.55 7.43
CA ARG A 183 4.22 0.18 8.83
C ARG A 183 5.23 1.10 9.50
N SER A 184 6.22 1.58 8.76
CA SER A 184 7.45 2.16 9.32
C SER A 184 7.71 3.61 8.96
N ALA A 185 6.99 4.17 7.99
CA ALA A 185 7.18 5.57 7.63
C ALA A 185 6.65 6.49 8.75
N ASP A 186 7.33 7.63 8.88
CA ASP A 186 7.01 8.65 9.87
C ASP A 186 6.28 9.81 9.20
N ILE A 187 5.19 10.24 9.85
CA ILE A 187 4.44 11.43 9.52
C ILE A 187 3.83 11.98 10.80
N ALA A 188 3.72 13.31 10.92
CA ALA A 188 2.99 13.93 12.01
C ALA A 188 1.49 13.99 11.69
N PRO A 189 0.60 14.06 12.69
CA PRO A 189 -0.78 14.44 12.44
C PRO A 189 -0.87 15.86 11.87
N GLY A 190 -1.83 16.11 10.99
CA GLY A 190 -2.06 17.43 10.40
C GLY A 190 -2.82 17.40 9.08
N ASP A 191 -2.96 18.58 8.47
CA ASP A 191 -3.58 18.77 7.17
C ASP A 191 -2.53 18.69 6.05
N TYR A 192 -2.72 17.75 5.13
CA TYR A 192 -1.80 17.52 4.03
C TYR A 192 -2.48 17.78 2.69
N ALA A 193 -1.71 18.30 1.74
CA ALA A 193 -2.16 18.26 0.36
C ALA A 193 -2.23 16.78 -0.08
N PRO A 194 -3.28 16.37 -0.81
CA PRO A 194 -3.39 15.01 -1.30
C PRO A 194 -2.25 14.66 -2.22
#